data_AF-A0AAC9JTU4-F1
#
_entry.id   AF-A0AAC9JTU4-F1
#
_cell.length_a   1.000
_cell.length_b   1.000
_cell.length_c   1.000
_cell.angle_alpha   90.00
_cell.angle_beta   90.00
_cell.angle_gamma   90.00
#
_symmetry.space_group_name_H-M   'P 1'
#
loop_
_entity.id
_entity.type
_entity.pdbx_description
1 polymer ?
#
loop_
_entity_poly.entity_id
_entity_poly.type
_entity_poly.pdbx_seq_one_letter_code
_entity_poly.pdbx_strand_id
1 'polypeptide(L)'
;MPRASLAILVIDENRIRASIIEAGLREAGHDNVTLVHDVTGIARRIAEINPDVIVIDLENPNRDMLENMFQLSRAVKRPIAMFVDRSDQASIEAAVEAGVSAYVVDGLKQERVKPILDMAISRFNAFARLSRELEEARSELADRKLVERAKGILMKSRGMTEEAAYALLRKTAMNQNRKIAEIAQSLVTAAGLLEPGDKG
;
A
#
# COMPACT_ATOMS: atom_id res chain seq x y z
N MET A 1 18.55 15.61 13.91
CA MET A 1 17.34 15.02 14.51
C MET A 1 17.69 13.59 14.91
N PRO A 2 17.56 13.15 16.17
CA PRO A 2 17.69 11.74 16.49
C PRO A 2 16.64 10.98 15.66
N ARG A 3 17.05 9.91 14.99
CA ARG A 3 16.13 9.05 14.23
C ARG A 3 15.11 8.52 15.24
N ALA A 4 13.81 8.73 15.01
CA ALA A 4 12.79 8.17 15.89
C ALA A 4 13.04 6.67 16.06
N SER A 5 12.97 6.17 17.29
CA SER A 5 13.17 4.74 17.56
C SER A 5 12.10 3.95 16.83
N LEU A 6 12.53 3.15 15.86
CA LEU A 6 11.66 2.36 15.00
C LEU A 6 10.87 1.36 15.87
N ALA A 7 9.54 1.41 15.82
CA ALA A 7 8.69 0.44 16.49
C ALA A 7 8.66 -0.87 15.69
N ILE A 8 9.27 -1.92 16.22
CA ILE A 8 9.35 -3.23 15.56
C ILE A 8 8.44 -4.22 16.26
N LEU A 9 7.59 -4.89 15.49
CA LEU A 9 6.83 -6.05 15.93
C LEU A 9 7.51 -7.32 15.42
N VAL A 10 7.86 -8.24 16.33
CA VAL A 10 8.36 -9.57 15.99
C VAL A 10 7.27 -10.59 16.29
N ILE A 11 6.95 -11.42 15.29
CA ILE A 11 5.96 -12.49 15.36
C ILE A 11 6.70 -13.81 15.21
N ASP A 12 6.73 -14.60 16.28
CA ASP A 12 7.42 -15.88 16.32
C ASP A 12 6.86 -16.73 17.47
N GLU A 13 6.31 -17.90 17.12
CA GLU A 13 5.73 -18.85 18.08
C GLU A 13 6.79 -19.44 19.04
N ASN A 14 8.05 -19.47 18.61
CA ASN A 14 9.17 -19.95 19.40
C ASN A 14 9.79 -18.80 20.22
N ARG A 15 9.54 -18.82 21.52
CA ARG A 15 10.03 -17.80 22.47
C ARG A 15 11.55 -17.66 22.49
N ILE A 16 12.28 -18.74 22.26
CA ILE A 16 13.75 -18.73 22.27
C ILE A 16 14.26 -17.98 21.05
N ARG A 17 13.75 -18.33 19.85
CA ARG A 17 14.07 -17.63 18.59
C ARG A 17 13.70 -16.16 18.68
N ALA A 18 12.47 -15.85 19.10
CA ALA A 18 12.01 -14.48 19.30
C ALA A 18 12.94 -13.64 20.20
N SER A 19 13.47 -14.23 21.28
CA SER A 19 14.41 -13.56 22.18
C SER A 19 15.77 -13.29 21.53
N ILE A 20 16.26 -14.19 20.67
CA ILE A 20 17.49 -14.01 19.89
C ILE A 20 17.30 -12.87 18.87
N ILE A 21 16.14 -12.82 18.22
CA ILE A 21 15.79 -11.75 17.28
C ILE A 21 15.74 -10.41 17.99
N GLU A 22 15.07 -10.35 19.14
CA GLU A 22 15.02 -9.14 19.98
C GLU A 22 16.41 -8.67 20.36
N ALA A 23 17.28 -9.58 20.83
CA ALA A 23 18.66 -9.25 21.17
C ALA A 23 19.43 -8.68 19.97
N GLY A 24 19.30 -9.29 18.79
CA GLY A 24 19.91 -8.79 17.56
C GLY A 24 19.41 -7.41 17.12
N LEU A 25 18.11 -7.16 17.27
CA LEU A 25 17.50 -5.87 16.99
C LEU A 25 17.99 -4.79 17.97
N ARG A 26 18.04 -5.10 19.26
CA ARG A 26 18.54 -4.19 20.30
C ARG A 26 20.01 -3.85 20.09
N GLU A 27 20.85 -4.84 19.82
CA GLU A 27 22.27 -4.63 19.49
C GLU A 27 22.46 -3.77 18.23
N ALA A 28 21.56 -3.91 17.25
CA ALA A 28 21.53 -3.08 16.05
C ALA A 28 21.08 -1.62 16.30
N GLY A 29 20.63 -1.28 17.51
CA GLY A 29 20.16 0.04 17.93
C GLY A 29 18.63 0.22 17.88
N HIS A 30 17.86 -0.87 17.85
CA HIS A 30 16.40 -0.85 17.88
C HIS A 30 15.87 -1.25 19.26
N ASP A 31 15.56 -0.27 20.11
CA ASP A 31 15.14 -0.53 21.49
C ASP A 31 13.63 -0.79 21.65
N ASN A 32 12.83 -0.38 20.67
CA ASN A 32 11.37 -0.49 20.69
C ASN A 32 10.90 -1.75 19.96
N VAL A 33 11.08 -2.91 20.60
CA VAL A 33 10.70 -4.22 20.07
C VAL A 33 9.54 -4.79 20.88
N THR A 34 8.48 -5.21 20.19
CA THR A 34 7.34 -5.93 20.78
C THR A 34 7.34 -7.35 20.25
N LEU A 35 7.30 -8.34 21.14
CA LEU A 35 7.22 -9.77 20.78
C LEU A 35 5.77 -10.26 20.84
N VAL A 36 5.35 -11.00 19.82
CA VAL A 36 4.08 -11.72 19.78
C VAL A 36 4.34 -13.17 19.40
N HIS A 37 3.83 -14.09 20.21
CA HIS A 37 4.04 -15.54 20.04
C HIS A 37 2.80 -16.29 19.54
N ASP A 38 1.76 -15.56 19.16
CA ASP A 38 0.50 -16.13 18.70
C ASP A 38 0.01 -15.35 17.48
N VAL A 39 -0.16 -16.06 16.37
CA VAL A 39 -0.64 -15.52 15.10
C VAL A 39 -2.17 -15.33 15.08
N THR A 40 -2.89 -15.84 16.08
CA THR A 40 -4.34 -15.70 16.20
C THR A 40 -4.72 -14.24 16.44
N GLY A 41 -5.58 -13.70 15.56
CA GLY A 41 -6.03 -12.31 15.66
C GLY A 41 -4.92 -11.27 15.43
N ILE A 42 -3.84 -11.66 14.76
CA ILE A 42 -2.64 -10.81 14.62
C ILE A 42 -2.91 -9.47 13.93
N ALA A 43 -3.85 -9.42 12.97
CA ALA A 43 -4.23 -8.19 12.29
C ALA A 43 -4.74 -7.11 13.27
N ARG A 44 -5.53 -7.52 14.27
CA ARG A 44 -6.03 -6.61 15.31
C ARG A 44 -4.89 -6.11 16.19
N ARG A 45 -3.99 -7.00 16.62
CA ARG A 45 -2.81 -6.63 17.41
C ARG A 45 -1.91 -5.67 16.64
N ILE A 46 -1.69 -5.89 15.35
CA ILE A 46 -0.91 -4.98 14.49
C ILE A 46 -1.56 -3.59 14.45
N ALA A 47 -2.88 -3.52 14.35
CA ALA A 47 -3.59 -2.24 14.37
C ALA A 47 -3.48 -1.51 15.72
N GLU A 48 -3.52 -2.25 16.84
CA GLU A 48 -3.39 -1.71 18.20
C GLU A 48 -1.95 -1.27 18.52
N ILE A 49 -0.96 -2.09 18.16
CA ILE A 49 0.48 -1.82 18.38
C ILE A 49 0.97 -0.73 17.42
N ASN A 50 0.41 -0.68 16.21
CA ASN A 50 0.77 0.22 15.13
C ASN A 50 2.29 0.29 14.87
N PRO A 51 2.94 -0.86 14.58
CA PRO A 51 4.39 -0.91 14.40
C PRO A 51 4.82 -0.21 13.10
N ASP A 52 6.07 0.27 13.07
CA ASP A 52 6.69 0.79 11.86
C ASP A 52 7.11 -0.33 10.92
N VAL A 53 7.55 -1.47 11.47
CA VAL A 53 8.01 -2.65 10.71
C VAL A 53 7.61 -3.93 11.41
N ILE A 54 7.32 -4.98 10.64
CA ILE A 54 6.96 -6.31 11.13
C ILE A 54 8.02 -7.32 10.69
N VAL A 55 8.50 -8.10 11.64
CA VAL A 55 9.35 -9.27 11.43
C VAL A 55 8.51 -10.50 11.74
N ILE A 56 8.41 -11.43 10.80
CA ILE A 56 7.69 -12.69 10.98
C ILE A 56 8.70 -13.81 10.79
N ASP A 57 8.87 -14.65 11.81
CA ASP A 57 9.71 -15.83 11.74
C ASP A 57 8.80 -17.07 11.78
N LEU A 58 8.89 -17.90 10.74
CA LEU A 58 8.03 -19.08 10.56
C LEU A 58 8.90 -20.33 10.48
N GLU A 59 8.70 -21.24 11.45
CA GLU A 59 9.35 -22.54 11.46
C GLU A 59 8.55 -23.53 10.60
N ASN A 60 9.14 -23.96 9.47
CA ASN A 60 8.53 -24.92 8.53
C ASN A 60 7.02 -24.69 8.26
N PRO A 61 6.61 -23.49 7.81
CA PRO A 61 5.20 -23.18 7.62
C PRO A 61 4.58 -24.06 6.52
N ASN A 62 3.33 -24.48 6.72
CA ASN A 62 2.55 -25.08 5.66
C ASN A 62 2.00 -23.99 4.70
N ARG A 63 1.44 -24.43 3.56
CA ARG A 63 0.90 -23.50 2.54
C ARG A 63 -0.22 -22.62 3.06
N ASP A 64 -1.10 -23.17 3.90
CA ASP A 64 -2.23 -22.42 4.47
C ASP A 64 -1.75 -21.29 5.39
N MET A 65 -0.71 -21.54 6.18
CA MET A 65 -0.09 -20.52 7.04
C MET A 65 0.56 -19.41 6.23
N LEU A 66 1.31 -19.77 5.17
CA LEU A 66 1.92 -18.78 4.27
C LEU A 66 0.85 -17.92 3.58
N GLU A 67 -0.21 -18.54 3.06
CA GLU A 67 -1.32 -17.82 2.44
C GLU A 67 -1.96 -16.83 3.43
N ASN A 68 -2.19 -17.25 4.68
CA ASN A 68 -2.70 -16.36 5.72
C ASN A 68 -1.77 -15.16 5.97
N MET A 69 -0.45 -15.37 6.00
CA MET A 69 0.53 -14.29 6.17
C MET A 69 0.60 -13.37 4.94
N PHE A 70 0.38 -13.90 3.74
CA PHE A 70 0.29 -13.13 2.49
C PHE A 70 -0.98 -12.28 2.42
N GLN A 71 -2.11 -12.78 2.89
CA GLN A 71 -3.33 -11.97 3.02
C GLN A 71 -3.13 -10.86 4.05
N LEU A 72 -2.44 -11.15 5.15
CA LEU A 72 -2.06 -10.14 6.14
C LEU A 72 -1.16 -9.05 5.54
N SER A 73 -0.13 -9.42 4.77
CA SER A 73 0.79 -8.45 4.16
C SER A 73 0.09 -7.50 3.18
N ARG A 74 -0.92 -7.97 2.44
CA ARG A 74 -1.73 -7.13 1.54
C ARG A 74 -2.61 -6.15 2.30
N ALA A 75 -3.15 -6.57 3.45
CA ALA A 75 -4.02 -5.73 4.28
C ALA A 75 -3.22 -4.68 5.08
N VAL A 76 -2.02 -5.03 5.51
CA VAL A 76 -1.19 -4.19 6.38
C VAL A 76 -0.27 -3.32 5.53
N LYS A 77 -0.42 -1.99 5.63
CA LYS A 77 0.45 -1.02 4.95
C LYS A 77 1.76 -0.78 5.71
N ARG A 78 2.48 -1.83 6.07
CA ARG A 78 3.78 -1.77 6.76
C ARG A 78 4.81 -2.64 6.06
N PRO A 79 6.11 -2.31 6.12
CA PRO A 79 7.17 -3.21 5.68
C PRO A 79 7.11 -4.52 6.47
N ILE A 80 7.17 -5.65 5.77
CA ILE A 80 7.19 -6.98 6.37
C ILE A 80 8.44 -7.73 5.90
N ALA A 81 9.25 -8.18 6.85
CA ALA A 81 10.33 -9.12 6.64
C ALA A 81 9.91 -10.50 7.16
N MET A 82 9.78 -11.47 6.27
CA MET A 82 9.38 -12.83 6.58
C MET A 82 10.57 -13.78 6.44
N PHE A 83 10.81 -14.55 7.48
CA PHE A 83 11.88 -15.53 7.58
C PHE A 83 11.26 -16.93 7.64
N VAL A 84 11.79 -17.82 6.82
CA VAL A 84 11.32 -19.21 6.72
C VAL A 84 12.52 -20.14 6.66
N ASP A 85 12.42 -21.28 7.35
CA ASP A 85 13.51 -22.26 7.35
C ASP A 85 13.60 -23.00 6.00
N ARG A 86 12.44 -23.27 5.37
CA ARG A 86 12.34 -23.93 4.05
C ARG A 86 11.21 -23.32 3.24
N SER A 87 11.41 -23.25 1.92
CA SER A 87 10.41 -22.74 0.98
C SER A 87 10.58 -23.40 -0.38
N ASP A 88 9.48 -23.58 -1.12
CA ASP A 88 9.50 -23.92 -2.54
C ASP A 88 9.53 -22.66 -3.41
N GLN A 89 9.80 -22.82 -4.71
CA GLN A 89 9.83 -21.74 -5.70
C GLN A 89 8.48 -21.00 -5.78
N ALA A 90 7.37 -21.75 -5.74
CA ALA A 90 6.02 -21.20 -5.81
C ALA A 90 5.72 -20.25 -4.63
N SER A 91 6.19 -20.58 -3.43
CA SER A 91 6.02 -19.75 -2.24
C SER A 91 6.84 -18.46 -2.32
N ILE A 92 8.02 -18.49 -2.95
CA ILE A 92 8.83 -17.28 -3.18
C ILE A 92 8.11 -16.33 -4.14
N GLU A 93 7.57 -16.85 -5.25
CA GLU A 93 6.82 -16.06 -6.23
C GLU A 93 5.55 -15.47 -5.60
N ALA A 94 4.80 -16.29 -4.86
CA ALA A 94 3.61 -15.84 -4.13
C ALA A 94 3.93 -14.74 -3.09
N ALA A 95 5.07 -14.82 -2.40
CA ALA A 95 5.49 -13.80 -1.44
C ALA A 95 5.75 -12.44 -2.13
N VAL A 96 6.35 -12.45 -3.32
CA VAL A 96 6.57 -11.23 -4.11
C VAL A 96 5.23 -10.63 -4.55
N GLU A 97 4.31 -11.46 -5.06
CA GLU A 97 2.97 -11.01 -5.43
C GLU A 97 2.14 -10.50 -4.24
N ALA A 98 2.37 -11.06 -3.06
CA ALA A 98 1.73 -10.63 -1.82
C ALA A 98 2.29 -9.32 -1.25
N GLY A 99 3.32 -8.73 -1.87
CA GLY A 99 3.93 -7.48 -1.43
C GLY A 99 4.78 -7.64 -0.17
N VAL A 100 5.24 -8.85 0.15
CA VAL A 100 6.20 -9.07 1.24
C VAL A 100 7.50 -8.33 0.88
N SER A 101 7.96 -7.47 1.78
CA SER A 101 9.08 -6.56 1.48
C SER A 101 10.42 -7.30 1.46
N ALA A 102 10.56 -8.34 2.27
CA ALA A 102 11.66 -9.30 2.20
C ALA A 102 11.17 -10.70 2.60
N TYR A 103 11.43 -11.70 1.75
CA TYR A 103 11.16 -13.11 2.05
C TYR A 103 12.50 -13.86 2.04
N VAL A 104 12.87 -14.45 3.17
CA VAL A 104 14.22 -14.95 3.42
C VAL A 104 14.17 -16.41 3.82
N VAL A 105 14.78 -17.24 2.98
CA VAL A 105 14.97 -18.67 3.21
C VAL A 105 16.27 -18.89 4.01
N ASP A 106 16.34 -20.01 4.72
CA ASP A 106 17.42 -20.41 5.67
C ASP A 106 17.29 -19.75 7.06
N GLY A 107 16.07 -19.36 7.43
CA GLY A 107 15.75 -18.81 8.74
C GLY A 107 16.48 -17.50 9.08
N LEU A 108 16.41 -17.11 10.35
CA LEU A 108 16.97 -15.86 10.85
C LEU A 108 18.23 -16.10 11.70
N LYS A 109 19.30 -15.37 11.37
CA LYS A 109 20.52 -15.25 12.19
C LYS A 109 20.66 -13.82 12.68
N GLN A 110 21.18 -13.64 13.89
CA GLN A 110 21.32 -12.33 14.55
C GLN A 110 22.01 -11.30 13.65
N GLU A 111 23.12 -11.66 13.00
CA GLU A 111 23.86 -10.75 12.13
C GLU A 111 23.11 -10.36 10.84
N ARG A 112 22.09 -11.12 10.45
CA ARG A 112 21.30 -10.91 9.23
C ARG A 112 20.06 -10.04 9.46
N VAL A 113 19.62 -9.88 10.71
CA VAL A 113 18.36 -9.18 11.03
C VAL A 113 18.38 -7.75 10.49
N LYS A 114 19.39 -6.96 10.88
CA LYS A 114 19.50 -5.54 10.52
C LYS A 114 19.53 -5.29 9.00
N PRO A 115 20.44 -5.90 8.21
CA PRO A 115 20.50 -5.62 6.77
C PRO A 115 19.21 -6.03 6.04
N ILE A 116 18.53 -7.09 6.49
CA ILE A 116 17.27 -7.54 5.89
C ILE A 116 16.12 -6.60 6.25
N LEU A 117 16.07 -6.13 7.49
CA LEU A 117 15.12 -5.12 7.94
C LEU A 117 15.28 -3.82 7.15
N ASP A 118 16.50 -3.31 7.01
CA ASP A 118 16.80 -2.10 6.23
C ASP A 118 16.38 -2.26 4.76
N MET A 119 16.66 -3.42 4.16
CA MET A 119 16.21 -3.77 2.80
C MET A 119 14.67 -3.79 2.71
N ALA A 120 13.98 -4.41 3.67
CA ALA A 120 12.53 -4.49 3.70
C ALA A 120 11.90 -3.09 3.76
N ILE A 121 12.38 -2.22 4.65
CA ILE A 121 11.93 -0.83 4.76
C ILE A 121 12.14 -0.08 3.45
N SER A 122 13.34 -0.20 2.87
CA SER A 122 13.69 0.47 1.61
C SER A 122 12.78 0.04 0.46
N ARG A 123 12.56 -1.28 0.30
CA ARG A 123 11.68 -1.85 -0.73
C ARG A 123 10.23 -1.41 -0.54
N PHE A 124 9.71 -1.45 0.68
CA PHE A 124 8.37 -0.98 0.98
C PHE A 124 8.19 0.49 0.62
N ASN A 125 9.13 1.35 1.01
CA ASN A 125 9.07 2.78 0.71
C ASN A 125 9.15 3.06 -0.80
N ALA A 126 10.02 2.34 -1.52
CA ALA A 126 10.12 2.45 -2.97
C ALA A 126 8.82 2.02 -3.67
N PHE A 127 8.26 0.88 -3.27
CA PHE A 127 6.99 0.40 -3.82
C PHE A 127 5.84 1.36 -3.50
N ALA A 128 5.70 1.79 -2.26
CA ALA A 128 4.66 2.74 -1.85
C ALA A 128 4.77 4.08 -2.59
N ARG A 129 5.99 4.53 -2.91
CA ARG A 129 6.23 5.71 -3.74
C ARG A 129 5.73 5.49 -5.17
N LEU A 130 6.13 4.39 -5.81
CA LEU A 130 5.70 4.05 -7.17
C LEU A 130 4.17 3.89 -7.26
N SER A 131 3.54 3.28 -6.26
CA SER A 131 2.07 3.15 -6.22
C SER A 131 1.38 4.52 -6.13
N ARG A 132 1.92 5.47 -5.34
CA ARG A 132 1.38 6.83 -5.27
C ARG A 132 1.53 7.57 -6.59
N GLU A 133 2.72 7.53 -7.19
CA GLU A 133 2.99 8.18 -8.48
C GLU A 133 2.09 7.60 -9.59
N LEU A 134 1.86 6.28 -9.59
CA LEU A 134 0.94 5.63 -10.53
C LEU A 134 -0.51 6.09 -10.33
N GLU A 135 -0.95 6.20 -9.08
CA GLU A 135 -2.31 6.66 -8.77
C GLU A 135 -2.52 8.13 -9.14
N GLU A 136 -1.55 8.98 -8.86
CA GLU A 136 -1.55 10.39 -9.27
C GLU A 136 -1.63 10.51 -10.80
N ALA A 137 -0.79 9.79 -11.55
CA ALA A 137 -0.82 9.79 -13.01
C ALA A 137 -2.16 9.27 -13.58
N ARG A 138 -2.74 8.23 -12.98
CA ARG A 138 -4.06 7.71 -13.36
C ARG A 138 -5.16 8.72 -13.09
N SER A 139 -5.12 9.40 -11.95
CA SER A 139 -6.07 10.45 -11.60
C SER A 139 -5.97 11.62 -12.57
N GLU A 140 -4.77 12.10 -12.90
CA GLU A 140 -4.58 13.18 -13.88
C GLU A 140 -5.13 12.82 -15.26
N LEU A 141 -4.92 11.58 -15.71
CA LEU A 141 -5.45 11.09 -16.98
C LEU A 141 -6.99 11.00 -16.96
N ALA A 142 -7.58 10.53 -15.86
CA ALA A 142 -9.02 10.47 -15.68
C ALA A 142 -9.64 11.87 -15.67
N ASP A 143 -9.05 12.80 -14.93
CA ASP A 143 -9.44 14.20 -14.86
C ASP A 143 -9.42 14.86 -16.24
N ARG A 144 -8.35 14.63 -17.02
CA ARG A 144 -8.26 15.15 -18.40
C ARG A 144 -9.39 14.61 -19.27
N LYS A 145 -9.68 13.30 -19.22
CA LYS A 145 -10.79 12.70 -19.99
C LYS A 145 -12.14 13.31 -19.61
N LEU A 146 -12.38 13.57 -18.32
CA LEU A 146 -13.61 14.21 -17.85
C LEU A 146 -13.75 15.63 -18.38
N VAL A 147 -12.69 16.43 -18.33
CA VAL A 147 -12.68 17.80 -18.87
C VAL A 147 -12.95 17.79 -20.37
N GLU A 148 -12.32 16.90 -21.14
CA GLU A 148 -12.58 16.78 -22.59
C GLU A 148 -14.05 16.41 -22.89
N ARG A 149 -14.62 15.44 -22.15
CA ARG A 149 -16.03 15.06 -22.31
C ARG A 149 -16.98 16.21 -21.97
N ALA A 150 -16.70 16.93 -20.88
CA ALA A 150 -17.50 18.08 -20.47
C ALA A 150 -17.44 19.22 -21.49
N LYS A 151 -16.26 19.51 -22.05
CA LYS A 151 -16.12 20.46 -23.17
C LYS A 151 -16.98 20.02 -24.35
N GLY A 152 -16.89 18.75 -24.76
CA GLY A 152 -17.69 18.21 -25.86
C GLY A 152 -19.21 18.37 -25.66
N ILE A 153 -19.70 18.14 -24.44
CA ILE A 153 -21.12 18.35 -24.09
C ILE A 153 -21.50 19.84 -24.19
N LEU A 154 -20.67 20.74 -23.64
CA LEU A 154 -20.91 22.18 -23.71
C LEU A 154 -20.89 22.70 -25.16
N MET A 155 -19.96 22.22 -25.98
CA MET A 155 -19.88 22.56 -27.40
C MET A 155 -21.15 22.12 -28.13
N LYS A 156 -21.60 20.87 -27.95
CA LYS A 156 -22.81 20.34 -28.61
C LYS A 156 -24.10 21.01 -28.14
N SER A 157 -24.25 21.20 -26.84
CA SER A 157 -25.51 21.70 -26.24
C SER A 157 -25.69 23.22 -26.35
N ARG A 158 -24.59 23.99 -26.35
CA ARG A 158 -24.63 25.46 -26.34
C ARG A 158 -23.96 26.11 -27.56
N GLY A 159 -23.48 25.33 -28.52
CA GLY A 159 -22.81 25.84 -29.72
C GLY A 159 -21.52 26.61 -29.42
N MET A 160 -20.86 26.29 -28.31
CA MET A 160 -19.65 26.99 -27.87
C MET A 160 -18.40 26.45 -28.58
N THR A 161 -17.37 27.29 -28.73
CA THR A 161 -16.03 26.83 -29.11
C THR A 161 -15.38 26.06 -27.96
N GLU A 162 -14.36 25.27 -28.26
CA GLU A 162 -13.62 24.52 -27.24
C GLU A 162 -13.00 25.44 -26.17
N GLU A 163 -12.40 26.56 -26.60
CA GLU A 163 -11.82 27.57 -25.70
C GLU A 163 -12.87 28.17 -24.76
N ALA A 164 -14.05 28.51 -25.30
CA ALA A 164 -15.14 29.07 -24.51
C ALA A 164 -15.72 28.05 -23.52
N ALA A 165 -15.80 26.77 -23.90
CA ALA A 165 -16.22 25.69 -23.03
C ALA A 165 -15.23 25.47 -21.87
N TYR A 166 -13.91 25.46 -22.16
CA TYR A 166 -12.88 25.35 -21.13
C TYR A 166 -12.90 26.56 -20.18
N ALA A 167 -13.00 27.78 -20.71
CA ALA A 167 -13.09 29.00 -19.92
C ALA A 167 -14.30 28.98 -18.98
N LEU A 168 -15.45 28.47 -19.44
CA LEU A 168 -16.65 28.31 -18.62
C LEU A 168 -16.44 27.30 -17.48
N LEU A 169 -15.87 26.12 -17.77
CA LEU A 169 -15.55 25.12 -16.75
C LEU A 169 -14.59 25.69 -15.69
N ARG A 170 -13.52 26.36 -16.13
CA ARG A 170 -12.54 27.00 -15.25
C ARG A 170 -13.16 28.09 -14.38
N LYS A 171 -13.96 28.97 -14.96
CA LYS A 171 -14.65 30.05 -14.23
C LYS A 171 -15.60 29.48 -13.18
N THR A 172 -16.35 28.44 -13.53
CA THR A 172 -17.29 27.77 -12.62
C THR A 172 -16.54 27.10 -11.46
N ALA A 173 -15.43 26.43 -11.74
CA ALA A 173 -14.57 25.79 -10.75
C ALA A 173 -14.00 26.81 -9.75
N MET A 174 -13.50 27.95 -10.24
CA MET A 174 -13.01 29.05 -9.40
C MET A 174 -14.11 29.63 -8.51
N ASN A 175 -15.30 29.89 -9.07
CA ASN A 175 -16.43 30.45 -8.31
C ASN A 175 -16.93 29.50 -7.20
N GLN A 176 -16.74 28.20 -7.36
CA GLN A 176 -17.14 27.18 -6.38
C GLN A 176 -15.99 26.71 -5.48
N ASN A 177 -14.78 27.23 -5.66
CA ASN A 177 -13.56 26.76 -4.99
C ASN A 177 -13.34 25.24 -5.12
N ARG A 178 -13.54 24.71 -6.32
CA ARG A 178 -13.42 23.27 -6.65
C ARG A 178 -12.45 23.05 -7.80
N LYS A 179 -11.98 21.81 -7.97
CA LYS A 179 -11.16 21.43 -9.14
C LYS A 179 -12.00 21.46 -10.42
N ILE A 180 -11.39 21.81 -11.55
CA ILE A 180 -12.07 21.81 -12.86
C ILE A 180 -12.63 20.43 -13.19
N ALA A 181 -11.89 19.36 -12.86
CA ALA A 181 -12.32 17.98 -13.07
C ALA A 181 -13.60 17.62 -12.31
N GLU A 182 -13.80 18.15 -11.10
CA GLU A 182 -15.03 17.91 -10.33
C GLU A 182 -16.26 18.59 -10.97
N ILE A 183 -16.09 19.80 -11.51
CA ILE A 183 -17.13 20.49 -12.26
C ILE A 183 -17.44 19.71 -13.55
N ALA A 184 -16.39 19.26 -14.25
CA ALA A 184 -16.53 18.45 -15.44
C ALA A 184 -17.27 17.13 -15.15
N GLN A 185 -16.93 16.44 -14.06
CA GLN A 185 -17.63 15.24 -13.61
C GLN A 185 -19.11 15.50 -13.32
N SER A 186 -19.40 16.60 -12.61
CA SER A 186 -20.78 16.97 -12.27
C SER A 186 -21.61 17.20 -13.54
N LEU A 187 -21.03 17.86 -14.54
CA LEU A 187 -21.67 18.11 -15.83
C LEU A 187 -21.85 16.83 -16.65
N VAL A 188 -20.84 15.97 -16.73
CA VAL A 188 -20.92 14.68 -17.45
C VAL A 188 -21.98 13.78 -16.82
N THR A 189 -22.06 13.75 -15.50
CA THR A 189 -23.07 12.95 -14.78
C THR A 189 -24.48 13.48 -15.04
N ALA A 190 -24.68 14.80 -14.96
CA ALA A 190 -25.97 15.42 -15.24
C ALA A 190 -26.41 15.20 -16.70
N ALA A 191 -25.49 15.30 -17.66
CA ALA A 191 -25.79 15.04 -19.07
C ALA A 191 -26.20 13.58 -19.32
N GLY A 192 -25.51 12.61 -18.71
CA GLY A 192 -25.85 11.18 -18.84
C GLY A 192 -27.21 10.81 -18.23
N LEU A 193 -27.71 11.57 -17.25
CA LEU A 193 -29.06 11.38 -16.70
C LEU A 193 -30.16 11.99 -17.58
N LEU A 194 -29.81 12.89 -18.49
CA LEU A 194 -30.72 13.57 -19.41
C LEU A 194 -30.74 12.93 -20.80
N GLU A 195 -29.77 12.08 -21.11
CA GLU A 195 -29.82 11.19 -22.28
C GLU A 195 -30.90 10.13 -22.02
N PRO A 196 -31.89 9.94 -22.93
CA PRO A 196 -32.89 8.89 -22.77
C PRO A 196 -32.17 7.54 -22.68
N GLY A 197 -32.36 6.83 -21.57
CA GLY A 197 -31.67 5.58 -21.28
C GLY A 197 -31.75 4.63 -22.48
N ASP A 198 -30.59 4.28 -23.02
CA ASP A 198 -30.46 3.31 -24.09
C ASP A 198 -30.95 1.96 -23.55
N LYS A 199 -32.15 1.56 -23.96
CA LYS A 199 -32.63 0.19 -23.80
C LYS A 199 -31.90 -0.66 -24.84
N GLY A 200 -30.74 -1.18 -24.45
CA GLY A 200 -30.03 -2.28 -25.12
C GLY A 200 -30.05 -3.51 -24.23
#